data_AF-H9CNL6-F1
#
_entry.id   AF-H9CNL6-F1
#
_cell.length_a   1.000
_cell.length_b   1.000
_cell.length_c   1.000
_cell.angle_alpha   90.00
_cell.angle_beta   90.00
_cell.angle_gamma   90.00
#
_symmetry.space_group_name_H-M   'P 1'
#
loop_
_entity.id
_entity.type
_entity.pdbx_description
1 polymer ?
#
loop_
_entity_poly.entity_id
_entity_poly.type
_entity_poly.pdbx_seq_one_letter_code
_entity_poly.pdbx_strand_id
1 'polypeptide(L)' 'MLLNLLVIKKNKGGIYSFVNTVNGNQYIGSVKDLYIRLLEHIRNKKNPI' A
#
# COMPACT_ATOMS: atom_id res chain seq x y z
N MET A 1 -6.08 0.35 -10.44
CA MET A 1 -5.53 -0.34 -9.25
C MET A 1 -6.66 -0.50 -8.25
N LEU A 2 -7.44 -1.58 -8.36
CA LEU A 2 -8.37 -1.96 -7.30
C LEU A 2 -7.57 -2.70 -6.22
N LEU A 3 -7.43 -2.09 -5.06
CA LEU A 3 -6.83 -2.73 -3.89
C LEU A 3 -7.95 -3.43 -3.12
N ASN A 4 -8.03 -4.77 -3.24
CA ASN A 4 -8.94 -5.56 -2.41
C ASN A 4 -8.46 -5.50 -0.96
N LEU A 5 -9.21 -4.77 -0.13
CA LEU A 5 -8.90 -4.41 1.25
C LEU A 5 -9.18 -5.60 2.18
N LEU A 6 -8.36 -6.66 2.12
CA LEU A 6 -8.41 -7.71 3.13
C LEU A 6 -7.71 -7.19 4.42
N VAL A 7 -8.48 -6.42 5.20
CA VAL A 7 -8.25 -6.10 6.62
C VAL A 7 -6.84 -5.54 6.94
N ILE A 8 -6.62 -4.26 6.66
CA ILE A 8 -5.46 -3.55 7.21
C ILE A 8 -5.79 -3.15 8.66
N LYS A 9 -5.23 -3.89 9.64
CA LYS A 9 -5.30 -3.50 11.07
C LYS A 9 -4.28 -2.41 11.36
N LYS A 10 -4.72 -1.33 12.02
CA LYS A 10 -3.85 -0.28 12.57
C LYS A 10 -2.85 -0.89 13.56
N ASN A 11 -1.65 -0.30 13.68
CA ASN A 11 -0.57 -0.75 14.58
C ASN A 11 -0.07 -2.18 14.34
N LYS A 12 -0.27 -2.72 13.13
CA LYS A 12 0.36 -4.00 12.75
C LYS A 12 1.47 -3.77 11.74
N GLY A 13 2.67 -4.15 12.16
CA GLY A 13 3.81 -4.32 11.27
C GLY A 13 3.71 -5.62 10.49
N GLY A 14 4.44 -5.69 9.39
CA GLY A 14 4.45 -6.88 8.55
C GLY A 14 5.16 -6.65 7.22
N ILE A 15 5.05 -7.65 6.36
CA ILE A 15 5.50 -7.60 4.97
C ILE A 15 4.26 -7.38 4.11
N TYR A 16 4.34 -6.45 3.15
CA TYR A 16 3.31 -6.24 2.14
C TYR A 16 3.87 -6.44 0.75
N SER A 17 2.96 -6.69 -0.19
CA SER A 17 3.27 -6.76 -1.61
C SER A 17 2.21 -6.01 -2.40
N PHE A 18 2.64 -5.06 -3.23
CA PHE A 18 1.81 -4.38 -4.21
C PHE A 18 2.08 -4.96 -5.59
N VAL A 19 1.02 -5.38 -6.27
CA VAL A 19 1.10 -5.87 -7.65
C VAL A 19 0.51 -4.81 -8.57
N ASN A 20 1.30 -4.38 -9.55
CA ASN A 20 0.81 -3.53 -10.63
C ASN A 20 0.03 -4.41 -11.62
N THR A 21 -1.29 -4.22 -11.67
CA THR A 21 -2.17 -5.01 -12.54
C THR A 21 -2.05 -4.67 -14.02
N VAL A 22 -1.29 -3.63 -14.39
CA VAL A 22 -1.06 -3.23 -15.80
C VAL A 22 0.12 -3.99 -16.41
N ASN A 23 1.21 -4.16 -15.65
CA ASN A 23 2.45 -4.77 -16.15
C ASN A 23 2.95 -5.97 -15.34
N GLY A 24 2.22 -6.38 -14.30
CA GLY A 24 2.56 -7.53 -13.45
C GLY A 24 3.71 -7.27 -12.46
N ASN A 25 4.32 -6.07 -12.48
CA ASN A 25 5.45 -5.79 -11.60
C ASN A 25 5.02 -5.80 -10.13
N GLN A 26 5.85 -6.40 -9.30
CA GLN A 26 5.60 -6.57 -7.87
C GLN A 26 6.59 -5.76 -7.05
N TYR A 27 6.08 -5.03 -6.07
CA TYR A 27 6.87 -4.32 -5.07
C TYR A 27 6.62 -4.93 -3.69
N ILE A 28 7.67 -5.39 -3.03
CA ILE A 28 7.62 -6.02 -1.71
C ILE A 28 8.34 -5.13 -0.71
N GLY A 29 7.74 -4.90 0.46
CA GLY A 29 8.35 -4.08 1.50
C GLY A 29 7.97 -4.54 2.90
N SER A 30 8.83 -4.23 3.87
CA SER A 30 8.56 -4.38 5.29
C SER A 30 8.12 -3.05 5.90
N VAL A 31 7.27 -3.09 6.92
CA VAL A 31 6.66 -1.88 7.49
C VAL A 31 6.27 -2.10 8.95
N LYS A 32 6.38 -1.04 9.75
CA LYS A 32 5.92 -1.00 11.15
C LYS A 32 4.41 -0.78 11.30
N ASP A 33 3.81 0.00 10.41
CA ASP A 33 2.35 0.19 10.30
C ASP A 33 1.92 0.35 8.82
N LEU A 34 1.26 -0.69 8.29
CA LEU A 34 0.82 -0.72 6.89
C LEU A 34 -0.24 0.35 6.58
N TYR A 35 -1.06 0.73 7.57
CA TYR A 35 -2.12 1.72 7.41
C TYR A 35 -1.56 3.10 7.08
N ILE A 36 -0.51 3.53 7.79
CA ILE A 36 0.14 4.84 7.58
C ILE A 36 0.77 4.90 6.19
N ARG A 37 1.49 3.86 5.77
CA ARG A 37 2.16 3.82 4.46
C ARG A 37 1.17 3.80 3.31
N LEU A 38 0.04 3.12 3.47
CA LEU A 38 -1.02 3.15 2.46
C LEU A 38 -1.66 4.54 2.36
N LEU A 39 -1.90 5.20 3.50
CA LEU A 39 -2.43 6.56 3.53
C LEU A 39 -1.49 7.56 2.86
N GLU A 40 -0.18 7.50 3.11
CA GLU A 40 0.83 8.32 2.43
C GLU A 40 0.77 8.12 0.90
N HIS A 41 0.73 6.87 0.45
CA HIS A 41 0.70 6.56 -0.98
C HIS A 41 -0.57 7.08 -1.66
N ILE A 42 -1.73 6.93 -1.01
CA ILE A 42 -3.01 7.43 -1.53
C ILE A 42 -3.04 8.97 -1.50
N ARG A 43 -2.53 9.61 -0.43
CA ARG A 43 -2.48 11.08 -0.32
C ARG A 43 -1.54 11.70 -1.36
N ASN A 44 -0.36 11.15 -1.57
CA ASN A 44 0.57 11.63 -2.60
C ASN A 44 -0.02 11.52 -4.01
N LYS A 45 -0.92 10.57 -4.25
CA LYS A 45 -1.66 10.49 -5.52
C LYS A 45 -2.76 11.56 -5.67
N LYS A 46 -3.25 12.13 -4.57
CA LYS A 46 -4.34 13.11 -4.55
C LYS A 46 -3.87 14.56 -4.60
N ASN A 47 -2.59 14.82 -4.36
CA ASN A 47 -2.00 16.15 -4.47
C ASN A 47 -0.97 16.15 -5.61
N PRO A 48 -1.40 16.15 -6.89
CA PRO A 48 -0.53 16.68 -7.92
C PRO A 48 -0.35 18.17 -7.60
N ILE A 49 0.90 18.61 -7.55
CA ILE A 49 1.20 20.05 -7.57
C ILE A 49 0.48 20.68 -8.77
#